data_AF-A0A8J1JRN7-F1
#
_entry.id   AF-A0A8J1JRN7-F1
#
_cell.length_a   1.000
_cell.length_b   1.000
_cell.length_c   1.000
_cell.angle_alpha   90.00
_cell.angle_beta   90.00
_cell.angle_gamma   90.00
#
_symmetry.space_group_name_H-M   'P 1'
#
loop_
_entity.id
_entity.type
_entity.pdbx_description
1 polymer ?
#
loop_
_entity_poly.entity_id
_entity_poly.type
_entity_poly.pdbx_seq_one_letter_code
_entity_poly.pdbx_strand_id
1 'polypeptide(L)'
;MHVKCSKDYFESYFSIASAVPSVPCLILNFFLVNRVSSKVRILSSLVVILLVFVLTTVLVKVDTSAWTKEFFVLTLSCVVILSGAANILAASIFGITGQFPMKNSQALVSGQAMGGIVSALAAILDLSVASNVTDSALAYFLTAVIFTIICIIVYLILPRMEYSRYYLSISNDKPSSSSLETAAAGDNHSSLNSNSPPIGPILRKVSMLATCLFYTFFITIIIFPTISASIESVNSKSGSIWTTKYFTPITCFLIYNFSDFCGRQITAWIQSPGPKSKILPTLVFLRTLFIPLFMFCNYQPRKHIDKVFFQSDVYPVLFIALLGLSNGYLGTLSMIYGPKVVPKELAEGTAIIMSFFLGLGLAVGSAFSSLAQLI
;
A
#
# COMPACT_ATOMS: atom_id res chain seq x y z
N MET A 1 13.56 20.15 25.37
CA MET A 1 13.73 18.67 25.41
C MET A 1 12.62 17.95 24.64
N HIS A 2 11.33 18.20 24.93
CA HIS A 2 10.19 17.58 24.20
C HIS A 2 10.15 17.83 22.69
N VAL A 3 10.54 19.02 22.21
CA VAL A 3 10.56 19.34 20.76
C VAL A 3 11.66 18.58 19.99
N LYS A 4 12.77 18.23 20.67
CA LYS A 4 13.87 17.47 20.05
C LYS A 4 13.51 15.99 19.95
N CYS A 5 12.89 15.43 21.00
CA CYS A 5 12.30 14.09 20.99
C CYS A 5 11.23 13.93 19.89
N SER A 6 10.37 14.93 19.65
CA SER A 6 9.39 14.88 18.56
C SER A 6 9.99 14.80 17.15
N LYS A 7 11.20 15.31 16.92
CA LYS A 7 11.86 15.24 15.60
C LYS A 7 12.50 13.87 15.35
N ASP A 8 13.14 13.29 16.35
CA ASP A 8 13.85 12.01 16.22
C ASP A 8 12.89 10.82 16.00
N TYR A 9 11.63 10.93 16.46
CA TYR A 9 10.59 9.92 16.29
C TYR A 9 9.50 10.33 15.29
N PHE A 10 9.67 11.42 14.54
CA PHE A 10 8.65 11.94 13.63
C PHE A 10 8.22 10.90 12.58
N GLU A 11 9.18 10.19 11.99
CA GLU A 11 8.91 9.14 11.00
C GLU A 11 8.12 7.97 11.60
N SER A 12 8.48 7.55 12.82
CA SER A 12 7.76 6.49 13.55
C SER A 12 6.33 6.94 13.89
N TYR A 13 6.14 8.17 14.38
CA TYR A 13 4.81 8.73 14.64
C TYR A 13 3.97 8.85 13.37
N PHE A 14 4.57 9.29 12.26
CA PHE A 14 3.90 9.40 10.96
C PHE A 14 3.47 8.03 10.43
N SER A 15 4.34 7.02 10.53
CA SER A 15 4.03 5.64 10.14
C SER A 15 2.90 5.07 10.99
N ILE A 16 2.94 5.24 12.32
CA ILE A 16 1.90 4.77 13.24
C ILE A 16 0.58 5.51 12.99
N ALA A 17 0.62 6.83 12.82
CA ALA A 17 -0.56 7.66 12.54
C ALA A 17 -1.20 7.34 11.19
N SER A 18 -0.42 6.88 10.20
CA SER A 18 -0.97 6.39 8.94
C SER A 18 -1.55 4.98 9.10
N ALA A 19 -0.85 4.07 9.77
CA ALA A 19 -1.16 2.64 9.72
C ALA A 19 -2.19 2.17 10.76
N VAL A 20 -2.19 2.75 11.97
CA VAL A 20 -3.14 2.37 13.03
C VAL A 20 -4.58 2.77 12.69
N PRO A 21 -4.87 4.00 12.23
CA PRO A 21 -6.24 4.39 11.86
C PRO A 21 -6.73 3.76 10.56
N SER A 22 -5.81 3.29 9.71
CA SER A 22 -6.15 2.55 8.50
C SER A 22 -7.00 1.31 8.80
N VAL A 23 -6.71 0.59 9.88
CA VAL A 23 -7.42 -0.66 10.23
C VAL A 23 -8.89 -0.41 10.59
N PRO A 24 -9.24 0.53 11.50
CA PRO A 24 -10.63 0.95 11.70
C PRO A 24 -11.30 1.49 10.45
N CYS A 25 -10.61 2.27 9.61
CA CYS A 25 -11.16 2.77 8.35
C CYS A 25 -11.47 1.65 7.35
N LEU A 26 -10.68 0.58 7.35
CA LEU A 26 -10.94 -0.61 6.54
C LEU A 26 -12.16 -1.40 7.05
N ILE A 27 -12.35 -1.47 8.38
CA ILE A 27 -13.57 -2.02 8.98
C ILE A 27 -14.78 -1.15 8.63
N LEU A 28 -14.64 0.18 8.69
CA LEU A 28 -15.71 1.11 8.28
C LEU A 28 -16.06 0.96 6.80
N ASN A 29 -15.06 0.75 5.93
CA ASN A 29 -15.28 0.47 4.52
C ASN A 29 -16.12 -0.79 4.30
N PHE A 30 -15.91 -1.82 5.11
CA PHE A 30 -16.74 -3.02 5.09
C PHE A 30 -18.22 -2.72 5.40
N PHE A 31 -18.52 -1.81 6.31
CA PHE A 31 -19.91 -1.38 6.54
C PHE A 31 -20.44 -0.49 5.42
N LEU A 32 -19.59 0.38 4.87
CA LEU A 32 -19.93 1.30 3.80
C LEU A 32 -20.23 0.60 2.48
N VAL A 33 -19.59 -0.52 2.14
CA VAL A 33 -19.85 -1.23 0.86
C VAL A 33 -21.31 -1.66 0.72
N ASN A 34 -21.94 -2.07 1.81
CA ASN A 34 -23.33 -2.55 1.79
C ASN A 34 -24.35 -1.40 1.82
N ARG A 35 -23.92 -0.18 2.14
CA ARG A 35 -24.80 0.98 2.35
C ARG A 35 -24.63 2.08 1.30
N VAL A 36 -23.46 2.17 0.67
CA VAL A 36 -23.06 3.30 -0.18
C VAL A 36 -22.53 2.78 -1.52
N SER A 37 -23.06 3.32 -2.62
CA SER A 37 -22.62 2.95 -3.96
C SER A 37 -21.12 3.22 -4.18
N SER A 38 -20.47 2.38 -4.99
CA SER A 38 -19.03 2.48 -5.29
C SER A 38 -18.64 3.84 -5.91
N LYS A 39 -19.56 4.47 -6.66
CA LYS A 39 -19.36 5.81 -7.22
C LYS A 39 -19.23 6.89 -6.14
N VAL A 40 -20.13 6.87 -5.17
CA VAL A 40 -20.11 7.84 -4.06
C VAL A 40 -18.86 7.63 -3.21
N ARG A 41 -18.49 6.37 -2.91
CA ARG A 41 -17.27 6.05 -2.16
C ARG A 41 -16.00 6.57 -2.84
N ILE A 42 -15.84 6.34 -4.14
CA ILE A 42 -14.64 6.79 -4.87
C ILE A 42 -14.57 8.32 -4.95
N LEU A 43 -15.67 8.97 -5.34
CA LEU A 43 -15.68 10.42 -5.52
C LEU A 43 -15.52 11.15 -4.18
N SER A 44 -16.19 10.68 -3.12
CA SER A 44 -16.03 11.28 -1.79
C SER A 44 -14.61 11.12 -1.26
N SER A 45 -13.98 9.95 -1.41
CA SER A 45 -12.58 9.76 -1.04
C SER A 45 -11.64 10.69 -1.81
N LEU A 46 -11.80 10.83 -3.13
CA LEU A 46 -10.98 11.75 -3.93
C LEU A 46 -11.17 13.21 -3.52
N VAL A 47 -12.39 13.63 -3.20
CA VAL A 47 -12.67 15.00 -2.70
C VAL A 47 -12.03 15.22 -1.34
N VAL A 48 -12.12 14.25 -0.42
CA VAL A 48 -11.47 14.35 0.90
C VAL A 48 -9.94 14.45 0.74
N ILE A 49 -9.34 13.60 -0.11
CA ILE A 49 -7.91 13.66 -0.42
C ILE A 49 -7.51 15.04 -0.98
N LEU A 50 -8.29 15.57 -1.92
CA LEU A 50 -8.05 16.89 -2.51
C LEU A 50 -8.10 18.00 -1.45
N LEU A 51 -9.13 18.00 -0.60
CA LEU A 51 -9.30 19.01 0.46
C LEU A 51 -8.13 18.98 1.45
N VAL A 52 -7.66 17.79 1.83
CA VAL A 52 -6.50 17.64 2.71
C VAL A 52 -5.21 18.13 2.04
N PHE A 53 -5.00 17.85 0.75
CA PHE A 53 -3.85 18.38 0.02
C PHE A 53 -3.89 19.90 -0.17
N VAL A 54 -5.06 20.48 -0.41
CA VAL A 54 -5.23 21.95 -0.46
C VAL A 54 -4.94 22.57 0.92
N LEU A 55 -5.50 22.00 1.99
CA LEU A 55 -5.23 22.45 3.36
C LEU A 55 -3.74 22.41 3.68
N THR A 56 -3.06 21.30 3.42
CA THR A 56 -1.62 21.16 3.67
C THR A 56 -0.80 22.12 2.80
N THR A 57 -1.17 22.35 1.54
CA THR A 57 -0.52 23.36 0.67
C THR A 57 -0.61 24.77 1.28
N VAL A 58 -1.79 25.16 1.78
CA VAL A 58 -1.98 26.46 2.44
C VAL A 58 -1.13 26.55 3.70
N LEU A 59 -1.14 25.51 4.53
CA LEU A 59 -0.38 25.46 5.78
C LEU A 59 1.13 25.63 5.59
N VAL A 60 1.71 25.22 4.46
CA VAL A 60 3.16 25.40 4.20
C VAL A 60 3.58 26.87 4.14
N LYS A 61 2.68 27.79 3.75
CA LYS A 61 2.98 29.24 3.74
C LYS A 61 2.60 29.97 5.03
N VAL A 62 1.91 29.33 5.96
CA VAL A 62 1.50 29.95 7.23
C VAL A 62 2.64 29.86 8.24
N ASP A 63 2.92 30.95 8.94
CA ASP A 63 3.90 30.93 10.03
C ASP A 63 3.36 30.14 11.24
N THR A 64 3.95 28.97 11.49
CA THR A 64 3.60 28.04 12.57
C THR A 64 4.50 28.15 13.80
N SER A 65 5.38 29.17 13.85
CA SER A 65 6.38 29.34 14.91
C SER A 65 5.76 29.46 16.31
N ALA A 66 4.58 30.09 16.41
CA ALA A 66 3.88 30.29 17.67
C ALA A 66 3.05 29.06 18.15
N TRP A 67 2.66 28.17 17.24
CA TRP A 67 1.68 27.09 17.48
C TRP A 67 2.17 25.74 16.93
N THR A 68 3.45 25.43 17.16
CA THR A 68 4.11 24.24 16.59
C THR A 68 3.48 22.92 17.07
N LYS A 69 2.96 22.88 18.30
CA LYS A 69 2.29 21.68 18.84
C LYS A 69 0.96 21.45 18.14
N GLU A 70 0.15 22.49 17.98
CA GLU A 70 -1.12 22.40 17.28
C GLU A 70 -0.92 22.08 15.80
N PHE A 71 0.11 22.66 15.16
CA PHE A 71 0.49 22.31 13.78
C PHE A 71 0.87 20.83 13.62
N PHE A 72 1.62 20.28 14.58
CA PHE A 72 1.98 18.86 14.59
C PHE A 72 0.74 17.96 14.72
N VAL A 73 -0.16 18.25 15.67
CA VAL A 73 -1.42 17.50 15.84
C VAL A 73 -2.31 17.61 14.61
N LEU A 74 -2.41 18.80 14.01
CA LEU A 74 -3.17 19.03 12.78
C LEU A 74 -2.60 18.24 11.61
N THR A 75 -1.28 18.22 11.45
CA THR A 75 -0.59 17.46 10.40
C THR A 75 -0.83 15.96 10.56
N LEU A 76 -0.68 15.41 11.77
CA LEU A 76 -0.99 14.00 12.04
C LEU A 76 -2.47 13.69 11.76
N SER A 77 -3.38 14.59 12.13
CA SER A 77 -4.81 14.43 11.85
C SER A 77 -5.08 14.39 10.34
N CYS A 78 -4.41 15.24 9.56
CA CYS A 78 -4.48 15.21 8.10
C CYS A 78 -3.99 13.87 7.53
N VAL A 79 -2.88 13.34 8.04
CA VAL A 79 -2.33 12.03 7.63
C VAL A 79 -3.31 10.89 7.92
N VAL A 80 -3.94 10.90 9.09
CA VAL A 80 -4.98 9.92 9.46
C VAL A 80 -6.14 9.95 8.46
N ILE A 81 -6.68 11.14 8.18
CA ILE A 81 -7.81 11.32 7.26
C ILE A 81 -7.42 10.90 5.83
N LEU A 82 -6.23 11.31 5.38
CA LEU A 82 -5.70 10.98 4.07
C LEU A 82 -5.55 9.46 3.89
N SER A 83 -4.98 8.79 4.90
CA SER A 83 -4.80 7.34 4.89
C SER A 83 -6.14 6.59 4.88
N GLY A 84 -7.10 7.03 5.70
CA GLY A 84 -8.46 6.48 5.69
C GLY A 84 -9.15 6.63 4.33
N ALA A 85 -9.10 7.83 3.74
CA ALA A 85 -9.69 8.10 2.43
C ALA A 85 -8.99 7.30 1.31
N ALA A 86 -7.66 7.19 1.34
CA ALA A 86 -6.88 6.41 0.38
C ALA A 86 -7.22 4.91 0.45
N ASN A 87 -7.42 4.36 1.65
CA ASN A 87 -7.85 2.97 1.83
C ASN A 87 -9.27 2.72 1.28
N ILE A 88 -10.21 3.64 1.53
CA ILE A 88 -11.56 3.56 0.97
C ILE A 88 -11.53 3.63 -0.56
N LEU A 89 -10.73 4.55 -1.10
CA LEU A 89 -10.51 4.71 -2.54
C LEU A 89 -9.95 3.42 -3.15
N ALA A 90 -8.83 2.91 -2.61
CA ALA A 90 -8.15 1.72 -3.11
C ALA A 90 -9.10 0.52 -3.14
N ALA A 91 -9.73 0.20 -2.02
CA ALA A 91 -10.64 -0.94 -1.93
C ALA A 91 -11.87 -0.80 -2.84
N SER A 92 -12.43 0.41 -3.00
CA SER A 92 -13.58 0.64 -3.88
C SER A 92 -13.20 0.49 -5.36
N ILE A 93 -12.02 0.98 -5.77
CA ILE A 93 -11.52 0.80 -7.14
C ILE A 93 -11.18 -0.67 -7.41
N PHE A 94 -10.57 -1.39 -6.45
CA PHE A 94 -10.36 -2.84 -6.57
C PHE A 94 -11.67 -3.62 -6.70
N GLY A 95 -12.71 -3.22 -5.96
CA GLY A 95 -14.05 -3.78 -6.08
C GLY A 95 -14.65 -3.61 -7.49
N ILE A 96 -14.60 -2.40 -8.04
CA ILE A 96 -15.09 -2.12 -9.41
C ILE A 96 -14.24 -2.84 -10.45
N THR A 97 -12.91 -2.77 -10.36
CA THR A 97 -12.01 -3.42 -11.34
C THR A 97 -12.14 -4.94 -11.35
N GLY A 98 -12.62 -5.56 -10.27
CA GLY A 98 -12.97 -6.99 -10.25
C GLY A 98 -14.08 -7.38 -11.24
N GLN A 99 -14.90 -6.44 -11.70
CA GLN A 99 -15.91 -6.66 -12.74
C GLN A 99 -15.32 -6.63 -14.16
N PHE A 100 -14.14 -6.02 -14.32
CA PHE A 100 -13.43 -5.92 -15.58
C PHE A 100 -12.49 -7.11 -15.80
N PRO A 101 -11.99 -7.30 -17.04
CA PRO A 101 -10.94 -8.28 -17.30
C PRO A 101 -9.70 -8.03 -16.44
N MET A 102 -8.95 -9.11 -16.16
CA MET A 102 -7.73 -9.12 -15.35
C MET A 102 -6.73 -8.00 -15.67
N LYS A 103 -6.62 -7.64 -16.95
CA LYS A 103 -5.69 -6.63 -17.44
C LYS A 103 -5.95 -5.26 -16.80
N ASN A 104 -7.20 -4.95 -16.44
CA ASN A 104 -7.57 -3.70 -15.79
C ASN A 104 -7.11 -3.64 -14.32
N SER A 105 -7.33 -4.71 -13.55
CA SER A 105 -6.78 -4.80 -12.18
C SER A 105 -5.25 -4.78 -12.18
N GLN A 106 -4.62 -5.40 -13.18
CA GLN A 106 -3.17 -5.33 -13.37
C GLN A 106 -2.68 -3.89 -13.64
N ALA A 107 -3.35 -3.16 -14.54
CA ALA A 107 -3.01 -1.76 -14.81
C ALA A 107 -3.14 -0.88 -13.55
N LEU A 108 -4.17 -1.11 -12.72
CA LEU A 108 -4.33 -0.42 -11.44
C LEU A 108 -3.18 -0.70 -10.48
N VAL A 109 -2.84 -1.98 -10.29
CA VAL A 109 -1.75 -2.42 -9.41
C VAL A 109 -0.39 -1.91 -9.89
N SER A 110 -0.18 -1.89 -11.20
CA SER A 110 1.00 -1.31 -11.85
C SER A 110 1.11 0.19 -11.59
N GLY A 111 0.02 0.94 -11.76
CA GLY A 111 -0.02 2.38 -11.50
C GLY A 111 0.33 2.75 -10.05
N GLN A 112 -0.05 1.91 -9.08
CA GLN A 112 0.35 2.10 -7.67
C GLN A 112 1.88 2.04 -7.50
N ALA A 113 2.55 1.07 -8.10
CA ALA A 113 4.02 0.99 -8.02
C ALA A 113 4.72 2.11 -8.80
N MET A 114 4.16 2.54 -9.93
CA MET A 114 4.67 3.71 -10.66
C MET A 114 4.66 4.97 -9.78
N GLY A 115 3.62 5.17 -8.95
CA GLY A 115 3.57 6.27 -7.99
C GLY A 115 4.74 6.29 -7.01
N GLY A 116 5.23 5.11 -6.62
CA GLY A 116 6.43 4.96 -5.80
C GLY A 116 7.72 5.38 -6.53
N ILE A 117 7.86 5.01 -7.81
CA ILE A 117 9.00 5.43 -8.65
C ILE A 117 9.00 6.95 -8.82
N VAL A 118 7.84 7.54 -9.16
CA VAL A 118 7.71 8.99 -9.32
C VAL A 118 8.07 9.71 -8.03
N SER A 119 7.61 9.22 -6.88
CA SER A 119 7.98 9.76 -5.56
C SER A 119 9.48 9.68 -5.28
N ALA A 120 10.12 8.54 -5.58
CA ALA A 120 11.56 8.36 -5.38
C ALA A 120 12.41 9.27 -6.29
N LEU A 121 12.00 9.41 -7.55
CA LEU A 121 12.66 10.33 -8.49
C LEU A 121 12.48 11.78 -8.06
N ALA A 122 11.28 12.17 -7.61
CA ALA A 122 11.02 13.50 -7.08
C ALA A 122 11.92 13.79 -5.86
N ALA A 123 12.08 12.83 -4.93
CA ALA A 123 12.97 12.96 -3.79
C ALA A 123 14.44 13.16 -4.19
N ILE A 124 14.92 12.45 -5.22
CA ILE A 124 16.28 12.62 -5.75
C ILE A 124 16.45 13.98 -6.43
N LEU A 125 15.46 14.41 -7.22
CA LEU A 125 15.48 15.70 -7.90
C LEU A 125 15.46 16.86 -6.90
N ASP A 126 14.60 16.77 -5.89
CA ASP A 126 14.53 17.72 -4.79
C ASP A 126 15.87 17.88 -4.07
N LEU A 127 16.52 16.75 -3.78
CA LEU A 127 17.86 16.74 -3.16
C LEU A 127 18.93 17.41 -4.03
N SER A 128 18.73 17.48 -5.36
CA SER A 128 19.67 18.10 -6.30
C SER A 128 19.37 19.57 -6.60
N VAL A 129 18.10 19.99 -6.60
CA VAL A 129 17.64 21.29 -7.08
C VAL A 129 17.22 22.23 -5.94
N ALA A 130 16.69 21.69 -4.84
CA ALA A 130 16.07 22.52 -3.83
C ALA A 130 17.09 23.23 -2.93
N SER A 131 16.96 24.55 -2.88
CA SER A 131 17.66 25.41 -1.93
C SER A 131 16.87 25.61 -0.63
N ASN A 132 15.53 25.52 -0.69
CA ASN A 132 14.62 25.78 0.43
C ASN A 132 13.60 24.67 0.61
N VAL A 133 13.52 24.11 1.82
CA VAL A 133 12.58 23.04 2.18
C VAL A 133 11.11 23.44 1.98
N THR A 134 10.78 24.72 2.19
CA THR A 134 9.41 25.24 2.00
C THR A 134 8.99 25.22 0.54
N ASP A 135 9.88 25.58 -0.38
CA ASP A 135 9.58 25.61 -1.82
C ASP A 135 9.45 24.18 -2.37
N SER A 136 10.30 23.26 -1.88
CA SER A 136 10.15 21.81 -2.10
C SER A 136 8.79 21.29 -1.66
N ALA A 137 8.41 21.53 -0.40
CA ALA A 137 7.16 21.06 0.16
C ALA A 137 5.94 21.58 -0.64
N LEU A 138 5.98 22.85 -1.08
CA LEU A 138 4.95 23.41 -1.94
C LEU A 138 4.86 22.71 -3.29
N ALA A 139 6.01 22.44 -3.93
CA ALA A 139 6.04 21.72 -5.19
C ALA A 139 5.42 20.31 -5.06
N TYR A 140 5.73 19.59 -3.98
CA TYR A 140 5.14 18.28 -3.71
C TYR A 140 3.61 18.33 -3.54
N PHE A 141 3.11 19.19 -2.65
CA PHE A 141 1.68 19.26 -2.39
C PHE A 141 0.89 19.81 -3.58
N LEU A 142 1.42 20.80 -4.30
CA LEU A 142 0.78 21.32 -5.51
C LEU A 142 0.71 20.26 -6.61
N THR A 143 1.77 19.48 -6.79
CA THR A 143 1.77 18.34 -7.72
C THR A 143 0.68 17.33 -7.32
N ALA A 144 0.57 16.99 -6.03
CA ALA A 144 -0.48 16.10 -5.54
C ALA A 144 -1.90 16.64 -5.79
N VAL A 145 -2.13 17.94 -5.62
CA VAL A 145 -3.41 18.60 -5.95
C VAL A 145 -3.74 18.44 -7.43
N ILE A 146 -2.79 18.75 -8.33
CA ILE A 146 -2.99 18.65 -9.79
C ILE A 146 -3.30 17.21 -10.19
N PHE A 147 -2.51 16.24 -9.72
CA PHE A 147 -2.75 14.82 -9.99
C PHE A 147 -4.11 14.35 -9.48
N THR A 148 -4.54 14.80 -8.30
CA THR A 148 -5.84 14.44 -7.73
C THR A 148 -7.00 15.00 -8.55
N ILE A 149 -6.89 16.25 -9.03
CA ILE A 149 -7.87 16.86 -9.93
C ILE A 149 -7.97 16.07 -11.25
N ILE A 150 -6.84 15.72 -11.85
CA ILE A 150 -6.80 14.89 -13.07
C ILE A 150 -7.48 13.54 -12.81
N CYS A 151 -7.19 12.88 -11.68
CA CYS A 151 -7.84 11.62 -11.31
C CYS A 151 -9.37 11.76 -11.19
N ILE A 152 -9.88 12.85 -10.60
CA ILE A 152 -11.32 13.12 -10.52
C ILE A 152 -11.92 13.26 -11.92
N ILE A 153 -11.30 14.07 -12.79
CA ILE A 153 -11.77 14.28 -14.16
C ILE A 153 -11.81 12.96 -14.94
N VAL A 154 -10.73 12.19 -14.90
CA VAL A 154 -10.64 10.88 -15.58
C VAL A 154 -11.70 9.90 -15.04
N TYR A 155 -11.93 9.89 -13.73
CA TYR A 155 -12.98 9.06 -13.14
C TYR A 155 -14.39 9.46 -13.60
N LEU A 156 -14.68 10.76 -13.72
CA LEU A 156 -15.96 11.25 -14.23
C LEU A 156 -16.18 10.95 -15.72
N ILE A 157 -15.10 10.81 -16.50
CA ILE A 157 -15.15 10.39 -17.91
C ILE A 157 -15.39 8.88 -18.04
N LEU A 158 -14.90 8.06 -17.10
CA LEU A 158 -15.02 6.59 -17.13
C LEU A 158 -16.42 6.05 -17.53
N PRO A 159 -17.54 6.46 -16.89
CA PRO A 159 -18.87 5.95 -17.25
C PRO A 159 -19.35 6.39 -18.65
N ARG A 160 -18.69 7.39 -19.27
CA ARG A 160 -18.99 7.82 -20.64
C ARG A 160 -18.36 6.93 -21.71
N MET A 161 -17.40 6.06 -21.35
CA MET A 161 -16.77 5.13 -22.27
C MET A 161 -17.65 3.90 -22.52
N GLU A 162 -17.81 3.50 -23.78
CA GLU A 162 -18.59 2.32 -24.18
C GLU A 162 -18.06 1.03 -23.54
N TYR A 163 -16.73 0.85 -23.53
CA TYR A 163 -16.06 -0.27 -22.87
C TYR A 163 -16.44 -0.38 -21.39
N SER A 164 -16.49 0.75 -20.67
CA SER A 164 -16.87 0.76 -19.26
C SER A 164 -18.34 0.44 -19.07
N ARG A 165 -19.23 0.98 -19.93
CA ARG A 165 -20.66 0.70 -19.85
C ARG A 165 -20.95 -0.79 -20.02
N TYR A 166 -20.31 -1.43 -20.99
CA TYR A 166 -20.50 -2.86 -21.27
C TYR A 166 -20.21 -3.76 -20.04
N TYR A 167 -19.05 -3.61 -19.40
CA TYR A 167 -18.71 -4.45 -18.25
C TYR A 167 -19.53 -4.12 -16.99
N LEU A 168 -19.87 -2.84 -16.79
CA LEU A 168 -20.70 -2.43 -15.66
C LEU A 168 -22.18 -2.83 -15.83
N SER A 169 -22.73 -2.85 -17.05
CA SER A 169 -24.12 -3.25 -17.31
C SER A 169 -24.32 -4.76 -17.16
N ILE A 170 -23.38 -5.57 -17.66
CA ILE A 170 -23.40 -7.04 -17.49
C ILE A 170 -23.42 -7.45 -16.02
N SER A 171 -22.80 -6.65 -15.15
CA SER A 171 -22.80 -6.94 -13.71
C SER A 171 -24.13 -6.59 -13.04
N ASN A 172 -24.92 -5.67 -13.60
CA ASN A 172 -26.22 -5.26 -13.09
C ASN A 172 -27.39 -6.09 -13.65
N ASP A 173 -27.26 -6.65 -14.86
CA ASP A 173 -28.33 -7.39 -15.56
C ASP A 173 -28.41 -8.89 -15.20
N LYS A 174 -27.57 -9.40 -14.29
CA LYS A 174 -27.70 -10.78 -13.81
C LYS A 174 -28.81 -10.88 -12.75
N PRO A 175 -29.86 -11.69 -12.96
CA PRO A 175 -30.85 -11.93 -11.93
C PRO A 175 -30.19 -12.64 -10.76
N SER A 176 -30.56 -12.24 -9.55
CA SER A 176 -30.30 -12.88 -8.27
C SER A 176 -31.00 -14.25 -8.19
N SER A 177 -30.63 -15.20 -9.04
CA SER A 177 -31.18 -16.56 -9.06
C SER A 177 -30.23 -17.53 -9.75
N SER A 178 -29.16 -17.89 -9.05
CA SER A 178 -28.51 -19.20 -9.25
C SER A 178 -28.11 -19.72 -7.89
N SER A 179 -29.13 -20.00 -7.08
CA SER A 179 -29.08 -20.98 -6.01
C SER A 179 -28.40 -22.24 -6.53
N LEU A 180 -27.41 -22.72 -5.78
CA LEU A 180 -26.77 -24.01 -6.02
C LEU A 180 -27.85 -25.11 -5.95
N GLU A 181 -28.28 -25.62 -7.09
CA GLU A 181 -28.92 -26.93 -7.16
C GLU A 181 -27.88 -27.94 -7.66
N THR A 182 -27.19 -28.61 -6.73
CA THR A 182 -26.99 -30.06 -6.86
C THR A 182 -26.66 -30.70 -5.50
N ALA A 183 -27.53 -31.65 -5.13
CA ALA A 183 -27.34 -32.82 -4.25
C ALA A 183 -27.66 -32.71 -2.74
N ALA A 184 -28.76 -33.43 -2.41
CA ALA A 184 -29.07 -34.17 -1.18
C ALA A 184 -30.08 -33.56 -0.18
N ALA A 185 -31.33 -34.03 -0.34
CA ALA A 185 -32.33 -34.41 0.67
C ALA A 185 -32.55 -33.53 1.91
N GLY A 186 -33.72 -32.87 1.92
CA GLY A 186 -34.62 -32.73 3.07
C GLY A 186 -34.09 -32.05 4.33
N ASP A 187 -34.34 -30.75 4.48
CA ASP A 187 -35.08 -30.26 5.65
C ASP A 187 -35.50 -28.79 5.51
N ASN A 188 -36.67 -28.48 6.07
CA ASN A 188 -37.27 -27.16 6.13
C ASN A 188 -36.43 -26.19 6.96
N HIS A 189 -35.85 -25.13 6.38
CA HIS A 189 -35.49 -23.94 7.16
C HIS A 189 -35.47 -22.64 6.34
N SER A 190 -36.46 -21.80 6.64
CA SER A 190 -36.44 -20.34 6.66
C SER A 190 -35.67 -19.59 5.57
N SER A 191 -36.45 -18.96 4.68
CA SER A 191 -36.10 -17.78 3.90
C SER A 191 -35.46 -16.69 4.77
N LEU A 192 -34.14 -16.66 4.84
CA LEU A 192 -33.39 -15.52 5.37
C LEU A 192 -32.99 -14.63 4.20
N ASN A 193 -33.81 -13.60 3.99
CA ASN A 193 -33.38 -12.35 3.38
C ASN A 193 -32.14 -11.82 4.13
N SER A 194 -30.95 -12.13 3.64
CA SER A 194 -29.72 -11.49 4.08
C SER A 194 -29.04 -10.86 2.88
N ASN A 195 -29.28 -9.56 2.70
CA ASN A 195 -28.58 -8.67 1.77
C ASN A 195 -27.09 -8.45 2.17
N SER A 196 -26.47 -9.40 2.85
CA SER A 196 -25.06 -9.35 3.23
C SER A 196 -24.34 -10.56 2.66
N PRO A 197 -23.30 -10.38 1.82
CA PRO A 197 -22.53 -11.51 1.33
C PRO A 197 -21.99 -12.33 2.52
N PRO A 198 -22.10 -13.67 2.51
CA PRO A 198 -21.71 -14.48 3.66
C PRO A 198 -20.19 -14.45 3.85
N ILE A 199 -19.75 -13.62 4.80
CA ILE A 199 -18.34 -13.28 5.05
C ILE A 199 -17.53 -14.50 5.49
N GLY A 200 -18.08 -15.31 6.41
CA GLY A 200 -17.38 -16.46 6.96
C GLY A 200 -16.93 -17.47 5.89
N PRO A 201 -17.84 -17.93 5.01
CA PRO A 201 -17.48 -18.78 3.88
C PRO A 201 -16.47 -18.16 2.91
N ILE A 202 -16.59 -16.86 2.59
CA ILE A 202 -15.64 -16.16 1.72
C ILE A 202 -14.26 -16.14 2.35
N LEU A 203 -14.18 -15.70 3.61
CA LEU A 203 -12.93 -15.61 4.37
C LEU A 203 -12.26 -16.97 4.47
N ARG A 204 -13.01 -18.04 4.77
CA ARG A 204 -12.45 -19.41 4.82
C ARG A 204 -11.85 -19.83 3.48
N LYS A 205 -12.48 -19.43 2.36
CA LYS A 205 -12.02 -19.79 1.01
C LYS A 205 -10.77 -19.01 0.58
N VAL A 206 -10.65 -17.75 0.98
CA VAL A 206 -9.51 -16.88 0.60
C VAL A 206 -8.46 -16.72 1.69
N SER A 207 -8.67 -17.29 2.87
CA SER A 207 -7.82 -17.11 4.06
C SER A 207 -6.34 -17.33 3.75
N MET A 208 -6.00 -18.38 3.01
CA MET A 208 -4.61 -18.65 2.64
C MET A 208 -3.99 -17.53 1.80
N LEU A 209 -4.71 -17.00 0.80
CA LEU A 209 -4.25 -15.89 -0.04
C LEU A 209 -4.19 -14.58 0.75
N ALA A 210 -5.17 -14.35 1.63
CA ALA A 210 -5.22 -13.20 2.51
C ALA A 210 -4.05 -13.19 3.51
N THR A 211 -3.71 -14.35 4.09
CA THR A 211 -2.53 -14.52 4.95
C THR A 211 -1.23 -14.34 4.18
N CYS A 212 -1.13 -14.85 2.94
CA CYS A 212 0.04 -14.61 2.08
C CYS A 212 0.23 -13.12 1.80
N LEU A 213 -0.87 -12.42 1.49
CA LEU A 213 -0.86 -10.99 1.24
C LEU A 213 -0.43 -10.21 2.48
N PHE A 214 -1.07 -10.48 3.63
CA PHE A 214 -0.71 -9.91 4.92
C PHE A 214 0.77 -10.10 5.23
N TYR A 215 1.29 -11.33 5.14
CA TYR A 215 2.66 -11.63 5.51
C TYR A 215 3.69 -11.00 4.57
N THR A 216 3.37 -10.92 3.26
CA THR A 216 4.21 -10.25 2.28
C THR A 216 4.44 -8.79 2.65
N PHE A 217 3.35 -8.05 2.90
CA PHE A 217 3.42 -6.64 3.28
C PHE A 217 3.94 -6.42 4.71
N PHE A 218 3.66 -7.35 5.63
CA PHE A 218 4.19 -7.34 6.99
C PHE A 218 5.73 -7.35 7.00
N ILE A 219 6.35 -8.33 6.32
CA ILE A 219 7.82 -8.41 6.24
C ILE A 219 8.40 -7.20 5.50
N THR A 220 7.75 -6.77 4.42
CA THR A 220 8.17 -5.60 3.66
C THR A 220 8.19 -4.34 4.52
N ILE A 221 7.14 -4.05 5.30
CA ILE A 221 7.08 -2.83 6.12
C ILE A 221 7.97 -2.90 7.36
N ILE A 222 8.29 -4.09 7.88
CA ILE A 222 9.35 -4.21 8.88
C ILE A 222 10.65 -3.64 8.34
N ILE A 223 11.01 -4.01 7.11
CA ILE A 223 12.31 -3.70 6.50
C ILE A 223 12.32 -2.32 5.83
N PHE A 224 11.37 -2.06 4.94
CA PHE A 224 11.30 -0.87 4.10
C PHE A 224 10.16 0.08 4.55
N PRO A 225 10.44 1.39 4.72
CA PRO A 225 11.73 2.03 4.51
C PRO A 225 12.68 1.93 5.72
N THR A 226 12.15 1.74 6.93
CA THR A 226 12.83 1.98 8.21
C THR A 226 14.21 1.33 8.35
N ILE A 227 14.30 0.00 8.29
CA ILE A 227 15.58 -0.72 8.48
C ILE A 227 16.50 -0.46 7.28
N SER A 228 15.95 -0.50 6.07
CA SER A 228 16.72 -0.31 4.84
C SER A 228 17.28 1.12 4.68
N ALA A 229 16.58 2.14 5.17
CA ALA A 229 17.00 3.54 5.08
C ALA A 229 18.11 3.88 6.08
N SER A 230 18.16 3.15 7.19
CA SER A 230 19.23 3.20 8.20
C SER A 230 20.53 2.50 7.75
N ILE A 231 20.57 1.87 6.56
CA ILE A 231 21.81 1.32 6.02
C ILE A 231 22.60 2.41 5.33
N GLU A 232 23.83 2.62 5.78
CA GLU A 232 24.78 3.56 5.17
C GLU A 232 25.78 2.84 4.26
N SER A 233 26.38 3.56 3.31
CA SER A 233 27.49 3.02 2.52
C SER A 233 28.66 2.59 3.40
N VAL A 234 29.30 1.46 3.09
CA VAL A 234 30.54 1.05 3.75
C VAL A 234 31.67 2.06 3.45
N ASN A 235 31.57 2.76 2.32
CA ASN A 235 32.50 3.79 1.87
C ASN A 235 32.03 5.22 2.22
N SER A 236 31.15 5.40 3.20
CA SER A 236 30.69 6.75 3.64
C SER A 236 31.86 7.67 4.03
N LYS A 237 32.97 7.12 4.56
CA LYS A 237 34.18 7.87 4.91
C LYS A 237 34.91 8.49 3.73
N SER A 238 34.63 8.05 2.50
CA SER A 238 35.19 8.65 1.28
C SER A 238 34.71 10.09 1.04
N GLY A 239 33.64 10.54 1.71
CA GLY A 239 33.09 11.89 1.55
C GLY A 239 32.42 12.15 0.19
N SER A 240 32.25 11.12 -0.64
CA SER A 240 31.56 11.24 -1.92
C SER A 240 30.08 11.55 -1.71
N ILE A 241 29.54 12.49 -2.50
CA ILE A 241 28.11 12.80 -2.50
C ILE A 241 27.25 11.57 -2.81
N TRP A 242 27.79 10.59 -3.54
CA TRP A 242 27.11 9.36 -3.92
C TRP A 242 26.98 8.37 -2.76
N THR A 243 27.98 8.33 -1.86
CA THR A 243 27.99 7.42 -0.71
C THR A 243 27.29 8.02 0.51
N THR A 244 27.13 9.35 0.55
CA THR A 244 26.55 10.07 1.68
C THR A 244 25.13 10.58 1.37
N LYS A 245 25.00 11.49 0.40
CA LYS A 245 23.75 12.20 0.10
C LYS A 245 22.76 11.35 -0.70
N TYR A 246 23.25 10.71 -1.77
CA TYR A 246 22.38 10.01 -2.72
C TYR A 246 22.25 8.51 -2.48
N PHE A 247 23.03 7.95 -1.54
CA PHE A 247 23.03 6.50 -1.29
C PHE A 247 21.63 6.01 -0.94
N THR A 248 21.03 6.48 0.15
CA THR A 248 19.71 6.02 0.61
C THR A 248 18.59 6.29 -0.40
N PRO A 249 18.43 7.49 -0.99
CA PRO A 249 17.41 7.73 -2.03
C PRO A 249 17.50 6.78 -3.23
N ILE A 250 18.72 6.46 -3.67
CA ILE A 250 18.93 5.58 -4.82
C ILE A 250 18.78 4.11 -4.41
N THR A 251 19.60 3.65 -3.46
CA THR A 251 19.72 2.23 -3.13
C THR A 251 18.51 1.71 -2.37
N CYS A 252 17.93 2.51 -1.47
CA CYS A 252 16.74 2.11 -0.72
C CYS A 252 15.46 2.42 -1.50
N PHE A 253 15.19 3.70 -1.80
CA PHE A 253 13.88 4.10 -2.33
C PHE A 253 13.70 3.80 -3.82
N LEU A 254 14.62 4.24 -4.68
CA LEU A 254 14.45 4.08 -6.13
C LEU A 254 14.51 2.61 -6.55
N ILE A 255 15.52 1.86 -6.09
CA ILE A 255 15.69 0.45 -6.45
C ILE A 255 14.54 -0.41 -5.91
N TYR A 256 14.06 -0.15 -4.69
CA TYR A 256 12.89 -0.85 -4.15
C TYR A 256 11.66 -0.63 -5.03
N ASN A 257 11.30 0.64 -5.30
CA ASN A 257 10.10 0.97 -6.05
C ASN A 257 10.16 0.50 -7.51
N PHE A 258 11.34 0.59 -8.14
CA PHE A 258 11.54 0.05 -9.49
C PHE A 258 11.42 -1.47 -9.52
N SER A 259 12.02 -2.17 -8.55
CA SER A 259 11.95 -3.62 -8.47
C SER A 259 10.54 -4.11 -8.13
N ASP A 260 9.83 -3.42 -7.23
CA ASP A 260 8.41 -3.68 -6.94
C ASP A 260 7.57 -3.55 -8.21
N PHE A 261 7.73 -2.45 -8.95
CA PHE A 261 7.08 -2.27 -10.24
C PHE A 261 7.38 -3.42 -11.20
N CYS A 262 8.65 -3.79 -11.40
CA CYS A 262 9.02 -4.93 -12.23
C CYS A 262 8.31 -6.23 -11.78
N GLY A 263 8.28 -6.48 -10.47
CA GLY A 263 7.60 -7.64 -9.89
C GLY A 263 6.11 -7.68 -10.25
N ARG A 264 5.42 -6.54 -10.15
CA ARG A 264 4.01 -6.43 -10.55
C ARG A 264 3.84 -6.64 -12.05
N GLN A 265 4.72 -6.06 -12.88
CA GLN A 265 4.66 -6.22 -14.33
C GLN A 265 4.85 -7.67 -14.76
N ILE A 266 5.76 -8.42 -14.12
CA ILE A 266 5.95 -9.84 -14.44
C ILE A 266 4.63 -10.62 -14.26
N THR A 267 3.81 -10.30 -13.26
CA THR A 267 2.51 -10.97 -13.06
C THR A 267 1.49 -10.72 -14.18
N ALA A 268 1.70 -9.71 -15.03
CA ALA A 268 0.87 -9.49 -16.21
C ALA A 268 1.10 -10.57 -17.28
N TRP A 269 2.31 -11.11 -17.37
CA TRP A 269 2.70 -12.14 -18.34
C TRP A 269 2.78 -13.55 -17.74
N ILE A 270 3.29 -13.66 -16.51
CA ILE A 270 3.58 -14.93 -15.84
C ILE A 270 2.86 -14.96 -14.50
N GLN A 271 1.83 -15.82 -14.40
CA GLN A 271 1.05 -16.01 -13.17
C GLN A 271 1.35 -17.38 -12.57
N SER A 272 2.55 -17.54 -12.01
CA SER A 272 3.01 -18.77 -11.36
C SER A 272 3.72 -18.45 -10.05
N PRO A 273 3.48 -19.14 -8.94
CA PRO A 273 2.66 -20.35 -8.79
C PRO A 273 1.16 -20.05 -8.73
N GLY A 274 0.33 -21.01 -9.15
CA GLY A 274 -1.13 -20.85 -9.17
C GLY A 274 -1.77 -20.72 -7.78
N PRO A 275 -3.05 -20.31 -7.70
CA PRO A 275 -3.71 -19.90 -6.44
C PRO A 275 -3.88 -21.02 -5.39
N LYS A 276 -3.86 -22.29 -5.82
CA LYS A 276 -3.96 -23.46 -4.91
C LYS A 276 -2.59 -24.08 -4.59
N SER A 277 -1.52 -23.55 -5.17
CA SER A 277 -0.18 -24.11 -5.01
C SER A 277 0.37 -23.83 -3.62
N LYS A 278 0.96 -24.86 -3.00
CA LYS A 278 1.70 -24.71 -1.73
C LYS A 278 3.03 -23.95 -1.90
N ILE A 279 3.47 -23.69 -3.13
CA ILE A 279 4.70 -22.93 -3.40
C ILE A 279 4.52 -21.45 -3.00
N LEU A 280 3.33 -20.88 -3.23
CA LEU A 280 3.04 -19.48 -2.90
C LEU A 280 3.29 -19.15 -1.42
N PRO A 281 2.67 -19.84 -0.43
CA PRO A 281 2.91 -19.56 0.97
C PRO A 281 4.36 -19.85 1.39
N THR A 282 5.02 -20.84 0.77
CA THR A 282 6.43 -21.15 1.05
C THR A 282 7.34 -20.00 0.63
N LEU A 283 7.16 -19.44 -0.57
CA LEU A 283 7.92 -18.27 -1.04
C LEU A 283 7.65 -17.03 -0.17
N VAL A 284 6.41 -16.85 0.26
CA VAL A 284 6.03 -15.75 1.17
C VAL A 284 6.69 -15.91 2.54
N PHE A 285 6.70 -17.12 3.11
CA PHE A 285 7.37 -17.39 4.38
C PHE A 285 8.89 -17.23 4.29
N LEU A 286 9.49 -17.60 3.16
CA LEU A 286 10.93 -17.45 2.92
C LEU A 286 11.40 -15.99 2.97
N ARG A 287 10.50 -15.01 2.76
CA ARG A 287 10.80 -13.58 2.90
C ARG A 287 11.34 -13.22 4.28
N THR A 288 11.04 -13.98 5.32
CA THR A 288 11.56 -13.76 6.68
C THR A 288 13.07 -13.76 6.74
N LEU A 289 13.74 -14.47 5.81
CA LEU A 289 15.20 -14.44 5.68
C LEU A 289 15.75 -13.06 5.31
N PHE A 290 14.95 -12.16 4.71
CA PHE A 290 15.41 -10.79 4.44
C PHE A 290 15.72 -10.03 5.73
N ILE A 291 14.97 -10.23 6.82
CA ILE A 291 15.18 -9.49 8.07
C ILE A 291 16.63 -9.61 8.57
N PRO A 292 17.18 -10.81 8.83
CA PRO A 292 18.58 -10.93 9.26
C PRO A 292 19.57 -10.47 8.19
N LEU A 293 19.29 -10.66 6.89
CA LEU A 293 20.17 -10.18 5.81
C LEU A 293 20.36 -8.65 5.85
N PHE A 294 19.28 -7.90 6.06
CA PHE A 294 19.34 -6.44 6.20
C PHE A 294 20.01 -6.01 7.51
N MET A 295 19.74 -6.68 8.64
CA MET A 295 20.39 -6.39 9.93
C MET A 295 21.92 -6.60 9.91
N PHE A 296 22.40 -7.54 9.08
CA PHE A 296 23.83 -7.80 8.89
C PHE A 296 24.52 -6.92 7.83
N CYS A 297 23.76 -6.12 7.07
CA CYS A 297 24.32 -5.03 6.25
C CYS A 297 24.80 -3.88 7.13
N ASN A 298 25.34 -2.81 6.56
CA ASN A 298 25.85 -1.64 7.28
C ASN A 298 24.74 -0.75 7.93
N TYR A 299 23.86 -1.32 8.73
CA TYR A 299 22.82 -0.64 9.52
C TYR A 299 23.41 0.27 10.60
N GLN A 300 22.86 1.48 10.76
CA GLN A 300 23.26 2.50 11.74
C GLN A 300 22.04 3.14 12.43
N PRO A 301 22.13 3.49 13.74
CA PRO A 301 23.25 3.24 14.65
C PRO A 301 23.29 1.79 15.16
N ARG A 302 24.49 1.23 15.31
CA ARG A 302 24.68 -0.12 15.89
C ARG A 302 24.77 -0.03 17.42
N LYS A 303 23.79 -0.61 18.11
CA LYS A 303 23.84 -0.79 19.58
C LYS A 303 24.26 -2.18 20.02
N HIS A 304 23.82 -3.23 19.30
CA HIS A 304 23.98 -4.62 19.72
C HIS A 304 24.70 -5.53 18.71
N ILE A 305 24.82 -5.11 17.44
CA ILE A 305 25.46 -5.90 16.37
C ILE A 305 26.68 -5.14 15.84
N ASP A 306 27.85 -5.40 16.42
CA ASP A 306 29.07 -4.65 16.11
C ASP A 306 29.73 -5.06 14.79
N LYS A 307 29.47 -6.28 14.31
CA LYS A 307 30.10 -6.81 13.10
C LYS A 307 29.21 -6.64 11.87
N VAL A 308 29.69 -5.87 10.90
CA VAL A 308 29.17 -5.83 9.53
C VAL A 308 29.62 -7.11 8.81
N PHE A 309 28.69 -7.99 8.43
CA PHE A 309 29.04 -9.20 7.66
C PHE A 309 29.16 -8.89 6.17
N PHE A 310 28.28 -8.03 5.64
CA PHE A 310 28.28 -7.64 4.24
C PHE A 310 29.08 -6.35 4.04
N GLN A 311 30.37 -6.50 3.73
CA GLN A 311 31.35 -5.40 3.61
C GLN A 311 31.35 -4.69 2.23
N SER A 312 30.27 -4.83 1.46
CA SER A 312 30.13 -4.21 0.13
C SER A 312 28.73 -3.67 -0.08
N ASP A 313 28.62 -2.50 -0.69
CA ASP A 313 27.36 -1.82 -0.99
C ASP A 313 26.50 -2.58 -2.03
N VAL A 314 27.08 -3.57 -2.72
CA VAL A 314 26.34 -4.44 -3.65
C VAL A 314 25.30 -5.30 -2.93
N TYR A 315 25.59 -5.73 -1.69
CA TYR A 315 24.68 -6.59 -0.93
C TYR A 315 23.36 -5.90 -0.57
N PRO A 316 23.32 -4.73 0.09
CA PRO A 316 22.07 -4.05 0.38
C PRO A 316 21.28 -3.71 -0.89
N VAL A 317 21.95 -3.37 -1.99
CA VAL A 317 21.32 -3.13 -3.30
C VAL A 317 20.68 -4.40 -3.88
N LEU A 318 21.32 -5.56 -3.76
CA LEU A 318 20.76 -6.82 -4.21
C LEU A 318 19.58 -7.26 -3.33
N PHE A 319 19.70 -7.13 -2.01
CA PHE A 319 18.64 -7.51 -1.08
C PHE A 319 17.39 -6.65 -1.24
N ILE A 320 17.53 -5.33 -1.43
CA ILE A 320 16.40 -4.43 -1.64
C ILE A 320 15.73 -4.62 -3.01
N ALA A 321 16.51 -4.91 -4.05
CA ALA A 321 15.96 -5.30 -5.34
C ALA A 321 15.15 -6.60 -5.25
N LEU A 322 15.69 -7.63 -4.58
CA LEU A 322 14.99 -8.88 -4.35
C LEU A 322 13.74 -8.70 -3.49
N LEU A 323 13.81 -7.90 -2.42
CA LEU A 323 12.68 -7.59 -1.54
C LEU A 323 11.54 -6.92 -2.32
N GLY A 324 11.87 -5.90 -3.12
CA GLY A 324 10.93 -5.18 -3.97
C GLY A 324 10.32 -6.11 -5.03
N LEU A 325 11.14 -6.81 -5.80
CA LEU A 325 10.68 -7.72 -6.85
C LEU A 325 9.71 -8.78 -6.31
N SER A 326 10.09 -9.42 -5.20
CA SER A 326 9.26 -10.44 -4.57
C SER A 326 8.01 -9.85 -3.90
N ASN A 327 8.05 -8.61 -3.40
CA ASN A 327 6.87 -7.91 -2.87
C ASN A 327 5.86 -7.66 -3.98
N GLY A 328 6.32 -7.07 -5.08
CA GLY A 328 5.49 -6.74 -6.23
C GLY A 328 4.88 -7.98 -6.86
N TYR A 329 5.68 -9.04 -7.02
CA TYR A 329 5.23 -10.29 -7.61
C TYR A 329 4.24 -11.05 -6.70
N LEU A 330 4.65 -11.43 -5.48
CA LEU A 330 3.85 -12.27 -4.59
C LEU A 330 2.62 -11.53 -4.03
N GLY A 331 2.76 -10.24 -3.75
CA GLY A 331 1.66 -9.38 -3.29
C GLY A 331 0.60 -9.22 -4.38
N THR A 332 1.02 -9.00 -5.64
CA THR A 332 0.08 -8.86 -6.76
C THR A 332 -0.62 -10.17 -7.09
N LEU A 333 0.10 -11.30 -7.13
CA LEU A 333 -0.52 -12.61 -7.29
C LEU A 333 -1.61 -12.87 -6.23
N SER A 334 -1.29 -12.62 -4.96
CA SER A 334 -2.23 -12.84 -3.86
C SER A 334 -3.48 -11.95 -3.98
N MET A 335 -3.29 -10.66 -4.26
CA MET A 335 -4.40 -9.70 -4.43
C MET A 335 -5.31 -10.08 -5.59
N ILE A 336 -4.72 -10.50 -6.71
CA ILE A 336 -5.44 -10.79 -7.94
C ILE A 336 -6.14 -12.15 -7.91
N TYR A 337 -5.53 -13.14 -7.27
CA TYR A 337 -6.15 -14.46 -7.11
C TYR A 337 -7.34 -14.45 -6.17
N GLY A 338 -7.37 -13.59 -5.16
CA GLY A 338 -8.45 -13.53 -4.17
C GLY A 338 -9.85 -13.46 -4.80
N PRO A 339 -10.19 -12.39 -5.54
CA PRO A 339 -11.49 -12.25 -6.19
C PRO A 339 -11.81 -13.32 -7.25
N LYS A 340 -10.80 -14.10 -7.70
CA LYS A 340 -10.96 -15.11 -8.75
C LYS A 340 -11.27 -16.52 -8.25
N VAL A 341 -10.95 -16.80 -6.99
CA VAL A 341 -11.28 -18.10 -6.38
C VAL A 341 -12.71 -18.15 -5.83
N VAL A 342 -13.44 -17.03 -5.93
CA VAL A 342 -14.84 -16.87 -5.53
C VAL A 342 -15.74 -16.60 -6.75
N PRO A 343 -17.06 -16.85 -6.65
CA PRO A 343 -18.03 -16.37 -7.63
C PRO A 343 -17.95 -14.85 -7.83
N LYS A 344 -18.30 -14.37 -9.03
CA LYS A 344 -18.17 -12.94 -9.41
C LYS A 344 -18.98 -12.02 -8.49
N GLU A 345 -20.10 -12.53 -7.99
CA GLU A 345 -21.02 -11.84 -7.09
C GLU A 345 -20.38 -11.54 -5.72
N LEU A 346 -19.38 -12.34 -5.33
CA LEU A 346 -18.63 -12.19 -4.09
C LEU A 346 -17.25 -11.55 -4.31
N ALA A 347 -16.90 -11.20 -5.56
CA ALA A 347 -15.58 -10.67 -5.91
C ALA A 347 -15.29 -9.31 -5.25
N GLU A 348 -16.29 -8.43 -5.20
CA GLU A 348 -16.17 -7.12 -4.52
C GLU A 348 -15.93 -7.28 -3.02
N GLY A 349 -16.76 -8.08 -2.34
CA GLY A 349 -16.57 -8.36 -0.91
C GLY A 349 -15.23 -9.04 -0.62
N THR A 350 -14.77 -9.90 -1.52
CA THR A 350 -13.44 -10.53 -1.41
C THR A 350 -12.31 -9.52 -1.59
N ALA A 351 -12.40 -8.61 -2.56
CA ALA A 351 -11.40 -7.57 -2.76
C ALA A 351 -11.26 -6.66 -1.52
N ILE A 352 -12.38 -6.38 -0.83
CA ILE A 352 -12.38 -5.65 0.44
C ILE A 352 -11.67 -6.44 1.53
N ILE A 353 -11.96 -7.74 1.68
CA ILE A 353 -11.25 -8.61 2.63
C ILE A 353 -9.74 -8.64 2.33
N MET A 354 -9.34 -8.80 1.06
CA MET A 354 -7.93 -8.79 0.67
C MET A 354 -7.27 -7.44 1.00
N SER A 355 -7.94 -6.33 0.71
CA SER A 355 -7.47 -4.97 1.04
C SER A 355 -7.33 -4.78 2.56
N PHE A 356 -8.25 -5.34 3.35
CA PHE A 356 -8.16 -5.35 4.81
C PHE A 356 -6.90 -6.08 5.30
N PHE A 357 -6.62 -7.29 4.79
CA PHE A 357 -5.42 -8.04 5.18
C PHE A 357 -4.12 -7.37 4.71
N LEU A 358 -4.13 -6.70 3.56
CA LEU A 358 -3.01 -5.86 3.12
C LEU A 358 -2.77 -4.73 4.14
N GLY A 359 -3.81 -3.95 4.46
CA GLY A 359 -3.71 -2.84 5.41
C GLY A 359 -3.31 -3.28 6.82
N LEU A 360 -3.82 -4.44 7.26
CA LEU A 360 -3.41 -5.05 8.52
C LEU A 360 -1.91 -5.42 8.51
N GLY A 361 -1.40 -5.94 7.38
CA GLY A 361 0.02 -6.24 7.19
C GLY A 361 0.89 -4.99 7.32
N LEU A 362 0.47 -3.89 6.69
CA LEU A 362 1.13 -2.59 6.82
C LEU A 362 1.15 -2.10 8.27
N ALA A 363 0.00 -2.18 8.96
CA ALA A 363 -0.14 -1.74 10.35
C ALA A 363 0.73 -2.53 11.32
N VAL A 364 0.61 -3.86 11.31
CA VAL A 364 1.40 -4.71 12.20
C VAL A 364 2.89 -4.63 11.86
N GLY A 365 3.23 -4.55 10.57
CA GLY A 365 4.62 -4.40 10.13
C GLY A 365 5.24 -3.11 10.66
N SER A 366 4.51 -1.99 10.62
CA SER A 366 5.01 -0.70 11.12
C SER A 366 5.26 -0.67 12.62
N ALA A 367 4.42 -1.37 13.40
CA ALA A 367 4.61 -1.51 14.84
C ALA A 367 5.88 -2.32 15.16
N PHE A 368 6.11 -3.42 14.43
CA PHE A 368 7.33 -4.23 14.58
C PHE A 368 8.58 -3.51 14.08
N SER A 369 8.47 -2.73 13.01
CA SER A 369 9.56 -1.90 12.50
C SER A 369 10.04 -0.89 13.55
N SER A 370 9.08 -0.22 14.23
CA SER A 370 9.38 0.72 15.32
C SER A 370 10.05 0.03 16.52
N LEU A 371 9.64 -1.21 16.84
CA LEU A 371 10.29 -2.01 17.88
C LEU A 371 11.73 -2.39 17.48
N ALA A 372 11.95 -2.73 16.21
CA ALA A 372 13.28 -3.08 15.69
C ALA A 372 14.27 -1.90 15.72
N GLN A 373 13.79 -0.65 15.75
CA GLN A 373 14.66 0.53 15.94
C GLN A 373 15.06 0.78 17.40
N LEU A 374 14.29 0.27 18.36
CA LEU A 374 14.54 0.45 19.80
C LEU A 374 15.64 -0.50 20.31
N ILE A 375 15.72 -1.67 19.69
CA ILE A 375 16.78 -2.68 19.88
C ILE A 375 17.97 -2.26 19.02
#